data_AF-A0A7T0JSH9-F1
#
_entry.id   AF-A0A7T0JSH9-F1
#
_cell.length_a   1.000
_cell.length_b   1.000
_cell.length_c   1.000
_cell.angle_alpha   90.00
_cell.angle_beta   90.00
_cell.angle_gamma   90.00
#
_symmetry.space_group_name_H-M   'P 1'
#
loop_
_entity.id
_entity.type
_entity.pdbx_description
1 polymer ?
#
loop_
_entity_poly.entity_id
_entity_poly.type
_entity_poly.pdbx_seq_one_letter_code
_entity_poly.pdbx_strand_id
1 'polypeptide(L)'
;MTIRNMKKYSMQEYDHIQFRKGLPFYEMVMSFTTSLSAVFIILNNHKVELKEKDYVSIEGKWVKPRHFFPYDVVSNIKNDNFTLYTYINSCCCMLANSAYEAVKEKNDKSPEFEFLRHIRNASSHQNMFNFFPNEPSSSAFWKEAKIDHKMKGKENPLYGTECFGSFFGVPDIIDLLKEIEEKIKLVQ
;
A
#
# COMPACT_ATOMS: atom_id res chain seq x y z
N MET A 1 -37.41 -34.66 -22.95
CA MET A 1 -36.04 -34.95 -22.47
C MET A 1 -35.14 -33.90 -23.08
N THR A 2 -34.73 -32.88 -22.33
CA THR A 2 -33.77 -31.87 -22.81
C THR A 2 -32.82 -31.54 -21.66
N ILE A 3 -31.68 -32.23 -21.66
CA ILE A 3 -30.59 -31.97 -20.74
C ILE A 3 -29.92 -30.67 -21.23
N ARG A 4 -30.09 -29.58 -20.48
CA ARG A 4 -29.32 -28.35 -20.69
C ARG A 4 -27.88 -28.64 -20.30
N ASN A 5 -26.97 -28.54 -21.28
CA ASN A 5 -25.54 -28.55 -21.06
C ASN A 5 -25.15 -27.43 -20.08
N MET A 6 -24.87 -27.79 -18.83
CA MET A 6 -24.20 -26.89 -17.89
C MET A 6 -22.78 -26.67 -18.40
N LYS A 7 -22.47 -25.43 -18.80
CA LYS A 7 -21.09 -25.01 -19.05
C LYS A 7 -20.29 -25.30 -17.79
N LYS A 8 -19.25 -26.14 -17.92
CA LYS A 8 -18.21 -26.33 -16.91
C LYS A 8 -17.52 -24.97 -16.76
N TYR A 9 -17.85 -24.21 -15.72
CA TYR A 9 -17.04 -23.08 -15.31
C TYR A 9 -15.72 -23.68 -14.80
N SER A 10 -14.61 -23.38 -15.46
CA SER A 10 -13.29 -23.65 -14.87
C SER A 10 -13.21 -22.81 -13.61
N MET A 11 -13.08 -23.46 -12.44
CA MET A 11 -12.70 -22.74 -11.23
C MET A 11 -11.35 -22.09 -11.51
N GLN A 12 -11.33 -20.76 -11.50
CA GLN A 12 -10.09 -20.02 -11.53
C GLN A 12 -9.32 -20.40 -10.27
N GLU A 13 -8.09 -20.91 -10.41
CA GLU A 13 -7.21 -21.13 -9.27
C GLU A 13 -6.86 -19.75 -8.71
N TYR A 14 -7.25 -19.50 -7.46
CA TYR A 14 -6.90 -18.28 -6.75
C TYR A 14 -5.72 -18.58 -5.83
N ASP A 15 -4.65 -17.81 -5.97
CA ASP A 15 -3.55 -17.85 -5.02
C ASP A 15 -3.98 -17.18 -3.70
N HIS A 16 -3.53 -17.72 -2.57
CA HIS A 16 -3.95 -17.31 -1.24
C HIS A 16 -2.76 -16.86 -0.40
N ILE A 17 -2.66 -15.55 -0.17
CA ILE A 17 -1.68 -14.95 0.73
C ILE A 17 -2.25 -14.77 2.14
N GLN A 18 -1.47 -15.13 3.17
CA GLN A 18 -1.88 -14.99 4.57
C GLN A 18 -0.75 -14.48 5.46
N PHE A 19 -1.08 -13.52 6.32
CA PHE A 19 -0.22 -13.01 7.40
C PHE A 19 -0.71 -13.54 8.75
N ARG A 20 0.21 -13.92 9.64
CA ARG A 20 -0.15 -14.50 10.95
C ARG A 20 -0.05 -13.48 12.06
N LYS A 21 -1.03 -13.47 12.97
CA LYS A 21 -1.01 -12.64 14.17
C LYS A 21 0.28 -12.85 14.97
N GLY A 22 0.84 -11.74 15.46
CA GLY A 22 2.10 -11.72 16.21
C GLY A 22 3.35 -11.56 15.36
N LEU A 23 3.22 -11.53 14.03
CA LEU A 23 4.31 -11.22 13.11
C LEU A 23 4.31 -9.75 12.69
N PRO A 24 5.46 -9.23 12.21
CA PRO A 24 5.68 -7.78 12.05
C PRO A 24 4.64 -7.07 11.18
N PHE A 25 4.12 -7.73 10.15
CA PHE A 25 3.25 -7.07 9.16
C PHE A 25 1.76 -7.34 9.36
N TYR A 26 1.37 -8.21 10.28
CA TYR A 26 -0.02 -8.64 10.41
C TYR A 26 -0.98 -7.48 10.61
N GLU A 27 -0.76 -6.64 11.62
CA GLU A 27 -1.69 -5.56 11.94
C GLU A 27 -1.77 -4.51 10.83
N MET A 28 -0.64 -4.24 10.16
CA MET A 28 -0.55 -3.27 9.08
C MET A 28 -1.29 -3.76 7.84
N VAL A 29 -1.05 -5.01 7.43
CA VAL A 29 -1.71 -5.63 6.28
C VAL A 29 -3.21 -5.80 6.55
N MET A 30 -3.61 -6.19 7.75
CA MET A 30 -5.03 -6.27 8.12
C MET A 30 -5.71 -4.90 8.09
N SER A 31 -5.05 -3.84 8.59
CA SER A 31 -5.59 -2.48 8.55
C SER A 31 -5.70 -1.95 7.12
N PHE A 32 -4.68 -2.20 6.30
CA PHE A 32 -4.64 -1.85 4.88
C PHE A 32 -5.77 -2.54 4.10
N THR A 33 -5.87 -3.86 4.20
CA THR A 33 -6.88 -4.64 3.49
C THR A 33 -8.31 -4.33 3.96
N THR A 34 -8.49 -4.05 5.26
CA THR A 34 -9.78 -3.57 5.80
C THR A 34 -10.15 -2.21 5.18
N SER A 35 -9.20 -1.28 5.13
CA SER A 35 -9.39 0.05 4.53
C SER A 35 -9.81 -0.06 3.06
N LEU A 36 -9.08 -0.86 2.27
CA LEU A 36 -9.42 -1.08 0.87
C LEU A 36 -10.77 -1.79 0.69
N SER A 37 -11.12 -2.75 1.54
CA SER A 37 -12.42 -3.43 1.45
C SER A 37 -13.58 -2.48 1.78
N ALA A 38 -13.40 -1.61 2.78
CA ALA A 38 -14.42 -0.67 3.22
C ALA A 38 -14.64 0.47 2.22
N VAL A 39 -13.58 0.98 1.56
CA VAL A 39 -13.72 2.08 0.60
C VAL A 39 -14.61 1.70 -0.58
N PHE A 40 -14.51 0.45 -1.07
CA PHE A 40 -15.38 -0.03 -2.15
C PHE A 40 -16.85 -0.05 -1.74
N ILE A 41 -17.15 -0.35 -0.48
CA ILE A 41 -18.52 -0.30 0.04
C ILE A 41 -19.01 1.15 0.10
N ILE A 42 -18.17 2.07 0.58
CA ILE A 42 -18.51 3.49 0.70
C ILE A 42 -18.75 4.11 -0.68
N LEU A 43 -17.90 3.82 -1.65
CA LEU A 43 -17.99 4.40 -3.00
C LEU A 43 -19.11 3.78 -3.85
N ASN A 44 -19.38 2.48 -3.73
CA ASN A 44 -20.42 1.81 -4.51
C ASN A 44 -21.82 1.93 -3.90
N ASN A 45 -21.92 2.28 -2.61
CA ASN A 45 -23.21 2.46 -1.95
C ASN A 45 -23.61 3.94 -2.00
N HIS A 46 -24.25 4.35 -3.11
CA HIS A 46 -24.76 5.70 -3.36
C HIS A 46 -25.72 6.26 -2.27
N LYS A 47 -26.02 5.50 -1.21
CA LYS A 47 -26.95 5.84 -0.12
C LYS A 47 -26.28 6.31 1.18
N VAL A 48 -24.99 6.59 1.20
CA VAL A 48 -24.38 7.22 2.39
C VAL A 48 -24.81 8.69 2.46
N GLU A 49 -25.94 8.95 3.10
CA GLU A 49 -26.46 10.29 3.38
C GLU A 49 -25.83 10.81 4.68
N LEU A 50 -24.88 11.73 4.55
CA LEU A 50 -24.28 12.46 5.67
C LEU A 50 -24.74 13.92 5.60
N LYS A 51 -25.06 14.51 6.76
CA LYS A 51 -25.39 15.93 6.89
C LYS A 51 -24.12 16.72 7.21
N GLU A 52 -24.09 18.00 6.80
CA GLU A 52 -22.95 18.91 7.04
C GLU A 52 -22.52 18.98 8.52
N LYS A 53 -23.46 18.83 9.44
CA LYS A 53 -23.22 18.88 10.89
C LYS A 53 -22.91 17.52 11.52
N ASP A 54 -22.99 16.43 10.77
CA ASP A 54 -22.59 15.12 11.29
C ASP A 54 -21.08 15.12 11.49
N TYR A 55 -20.62 14.63 12.64
CA TYR A 55 -19.20 14.54 12.94
C TYR A 55 -18.84 13.24 13.65
N VAL A 56 -17.59 12.83 13.49
CA VAL A 56 -16.95 11.81 14.31
C VAL A 56 -16.05 12.51 15.31
N SER A 57 -16.25 12.21 16.58
CA SER A 57 -15.38 12.65 17.67
C SER A 57 -14.26 11.64 17.87
N ILE A 58 -13.03 12.12 17.85
CA ILE A 58 -11.87 11.32 18.24
C ILE A 58 -11.22 11.98 19.44
N GLU A 59 -11.11 11.22 20.52
CA GLU A 59 -10.46 11.65 21.75
C GLU A 59 -8.97 11.33 21.70
N GLY A 60 -8.15 12.28 22.12
CA GLY A 60 -6.72 12.11 22.25
C GLY A 60 -6.30 12.08 23.72
N LYS A 61 -5.22 11.35 24.02
CA LYS A 61 -4.67 11.32 25.38
C LYS A 61 -4.09 12.67 25.83
N TRP A 62 -3.55 13.44 24.89
CA TRP A 62 -2.77 14.66 25.16
C TRP A 62 -3.33 15.92 24.48
N VAL A 63 -4.40 15.80 23.71
CA VAL A 63 -5.01 16.89 22.97
C VAL A 63 -6.51 16.89 23.19
N LYS A 64 -7.13 18.07 23.08
CA LYS A 64 -8.59 18.18 23.12
C LYS A 64 -9.23 17.29 22.04
N PRO A 65 -10.42 16.72 22.31
CA PRO A 65 -11.16 15.98 21.30
C PRO A 65 -11.31 16.79 20.01
N ARG A 66 -11.21 16.10 18.88
CA ARG A 66 -11.40 16.72 17.56
C ARG A 66 -12.65 16.16 16.92
N HIS A 67 -13.37 17.04 16.23
CA HIS A 67 -14.49 16.68 15.37
C HIS A 67 -14.00 16.65 13.93
N PHE A 68 -14.24 15.55 13.25
CA PHE A 68 -14.07 15.43 11.82
C PHE A 68 -15.45 15.41 11.19
N PHE A 69 -15.64 16.14 10.09
CA PHE A 69 -16.91 16.20 9.37
C PHE A 69 -16.86 15.22 8.18
N PRO A 70 -17.49 14.04 8.27
CA PRO A 70 -17.47 13.07 7.18
C PRO A 70 -18.12 13.61 5.91
N TYR A 71 -19.01 14.59 6.04
CA TYR A 71 -19.63 15.30 4.92
C TYR A 71 -18.58 15.88 3.95
N ASP A 72 -17.52 16.52 4.47
CA ASP A 72 -16.48 17.13 3.63
C ASP A 72 -15.71 16.08 2.82
N VAL A 73 -15.46 14.91 3.41
CA VAL A 73 -14.81 13.80 2.74
C VAL A 73 -15.68 13.31 1.58
N VAL A 74 -16.97 13.07 1.83
CA VAL A 74 -17.91 12.64 0.78
C VAL A 74 -18.07 13.70 -0.31
N SER A 75 -18.12 14.98 0.06
CA SER A 75 -18.20 16.09 -0.90
C SER A 75 -16.98 16.14 -1.82
N ASN A 76 -15.77 16.00 -1.27
CA ASN A 76 -14.55 15.96 -2.07
C ASN A 76 -14.50 14.77 -3.03
N ILE A 77 -15.00 13.60 -2.61
CA ILE A 77 -15.12 12.43 -3.48
C ILE A 77 -16.12 12.70 -4.61
N LYS A 78 -17.31 13.23 -4.29
CA LYS A 78 -18.36 13.54 -5.29
C LYS A 78 -17.92 14.58 -6.33
N ASN A 79 -17.02 15.48 -5.94
CA ASN A 79 -16.49 16.52 -6.79
C ASN A 79 -15.15 16.12 -7.45
N ASP A 80 -14.75 14.85 -7.39
CA ASP A 80 -13.51 14.30 -7.96
C ASP A 80 -12.20 14.93 -7.43
N ASN A 81 -12.26 15.70 -6.34
CA ASN A 81 -11.08 16.25 -5.65
C ASN A 81 -10.29 15.17 -4.90
N PHE A 82 -10.92 14.03 -4.62
CA PHE A 82 -10.29 12.86 -4.02
C PHE A 82 -10.82 11.58 -4.66
N THR A 83 -9.95 10.88 -5.39
CA THR A 83 -10.34 9.72 -6.20
C THR A 83 -9.97 8.40 -5.52
N LEU A 84 -10.55 7.30 -6.01
CA LEU A 84 -10.15 5.96 -5.58
C LEU A 84 -8.66 5.68 -5.85
N TYR A 85 -8.13 6.21 -6.96
CA TYR A 85 -6.71 6.11 -7.28
C TYR A 85 -5.84 6.76 -6.20
N THR A 86 -6.11 8.03 -5.87
CA THR A 86 -5.37 8.76 -4.83
C THR A 86 -5.49 8.10 -3.46
N TYR A 87 -6.67 7.58 -3.12
CA TYR A 87 -6.91 6.85 -1.88
C TYR A 87 -6.06 5.57 -1.78
N ILE A 88 -6.07 4.74 -2.83
CA ILE A 88 -5.33 3.48 -2.87
C ILE A 88 -3.83 3.76 -2.74
N ASN A 89 -3.29 4.70 -3.52
CA ASN A 89 -1.87 5.05 -3.47
C ASN A 89 -1.47 5.57 -2.08
N SER A 90 -2.32 6.38 -1.45
CA SER A 90 -2.10 6.86 -0.08
C SER A 90 -2.07 5.70 0.93
N CYS A 91 -2.96 4.73 0.81
CA CYS A 91 -2.97 3.53 1.65
C CYS A 91 -1.70 2.70 1.47
N CYS A 92 -1.24 2.53 0.22
CA CYS A 92 0.02 1.83 -0.06
C CYS A 92 1.23 2.55 0.54
N CYS A 93 1.30 3.88 0.45
CA CYS A 93 2.35 4.67 1.08
C CYS A 93 2.38 4.50 2.61
N MET A 94 1.21 4.51 3.26
CA MET A 94 1.12 4.26 4.71
C MET A 94 1.60 2.84 5.07
N LEU A 95 1.21 1.84 4.29
CA LEU A 95 1.66 0.45 4.47
C LEU A 95 3.18 0.33 4.30
N ALA A 96 3.74 0.84 3.21
CA ALA A 96 5.18 0.74 2.93
C ALA A 96 6.03 1.44 4.01
N ASN A 97 5.61 2.64 4.44
CA ASN A 97 6.28 3.35 5.53
C ASN A 97 6.24 2.56 6.84
N SER A 98 5.05 2.14 7.29
CA SER A 98 4.89 1.42 8.56
C SER A 98 5.59 0.06 8.55
N ALA A 99 5.47 -0.70 7.45
CA ALA A 99 6.07 -2.01 7.31
C ALA A 99 7.59 -1.94 7.35
N TYR A 100 8.22 -1.05 6.57
CA TYR A 100 9.67 -0.91 6.61
C TYR A 100 10.17 -0.53 8.00
N GLU A 101 9.52 0.41 8.69
CA GLU A 101 9.92 0.82 10.04
C GLU A 101 9.86 -0.35 11.04
N ALA A 102 8.91 -1.28 10.88
CA ALA A 102 8.79 -2.46 11.74
C ALA A 102 9.95 -3.46 11.59
N VAL A 103 10.67 -3.44 10.46
CA VAL A 103 11.73 -4.42 10.15
C VAL A 103 13.08 -3.79 9.79
N LYS A 104 13.23 -2.47 9.84
CA LYS A 104 14.45 -1.77 9.43
C LYS A 104 15.72 -2.24 10.14
N GLU A 105 15.61 -2.65 11.41
CA GLU A 105 16.73 -3.17 12.21
C GLU A 105 17.18 -4.56 11.74
N LYS A 106 16.36 -5.23 10.92
CA LYS A 106 16.66 -6.52 10.28
C LYS A 106 17.07 -6.37 8.81
N ASN A 107 17.29 -5.14 8.33
CA ASN A 107 17.71 -4.89 6.96
C ASN A 107 19.11 -5.45 6.73
N ASP A 108 19.18 -6.56 6.00
CA ASP A 108 20.39 -7.32 5.67
C ASP A 108 21.09 -6.85 4.39
N LYS A 109 20.62 -5.75 3.79
CA LYS A 109 21.09 -5.21 2.50
C LYS A 109 20.87 -6.14 1.31
N SER A 110 20.00 -7.14 1.44
CA SER A 110 19.55 -7.94 0.29
C SER A 110 18.81 -7.06 -0.74
N PRO A 111 18.80 -7.45 -2.02
CA PRO A 111 18.17 -6.65 -3.07
C PRO A 111 16.70 -6.31 -2.82
N GLU A 112 15.92 -7.24 -2.28
CA GLU A 112 14.50 -7.05 -1.95
C GLU A 112 14.30 -6.11 -0.75
N PHE A 113 15.19 -6.14 0.24
CA PHE A 113 15.12 -5.20 1.38
C PHE A 113 15.50 -3.78 0.96
N GLU A 114 16.53 -3.64 0.13
CA GLU A 114 16.89 -2.34 -0.45
C GLU A 114 15.80 -1.85 -1.42
N PHE A 115 15.15 -2.76 -2.14
CA PHE A 115 13.97 -2.43 -2.93
C PHE A 115 12.83 -1.89 -2.05
N LEU A 116 12.44 -2.60 -0.96
CA LEU A 116 11.46 -2.11 0.00
C LEU A 116 11.85 -0.76 0.60
N ARG A 117 13.15 -0.54 0.91
CA ARG A 117 13.65 0.75 1.39
C ARG A 117 13.38 1.87 0.39
N HIS A 118 13.60 1.63 -0.91
CA HIS A 118 13.33 2.62 -1.94
C HIS A 118 11.82 2.86 -2.14
N ILE A 119 10.98 1.82 -2.08
CA ILE A 119 9.51 1.98 -2.08
C ILE A 119 9.07 2.84 -0.89
N ARG A 120 9.59 2.58 0.31
CA ARG A 120 9.33 3.39 1.51
C ARG A 120 9.81 4.82 1.33
N ASN A 121 10.99 5.05 0.78
CA ASN A 121 11.49 6.40 0.54
C ASN A 121 10.58 7.17 -0.42
N ALA A 122 10.16 6.55 -1.53
CA ALA A 122 9.19 7.16 -2.43
C ALA A 122 7.86 7.47 -1.72
N SER A 123 7.38 6.54 -0.88
CA SER A 123 6.17 6.72 -0.06
C SER A 123 6.26 7.91 0.88
N SER A 124 7.43 8.12 1.50
CA SER A 124 7.72 9.29 2.35
C SER A 124 7.84 10.60 1.55
N HIS A 125 8.10 10.52 0.24
CA HIS A 125 8.17 11.65 -0.69
C HIS A 125 6.91 11.77 -1.55
N GLN A 126 5.73 11.65 -0.91
CA GLN A 126 4.43 11.84 -1.58
C GLN A 126 4.20 10.87 -2.76
N ASN A 127 4.59 9.60 -2.59
CA ASN A 127 4.53 8.57 -3.63
C ASN A 127 5.45 8.82 -4.84
N MET A 128 6.48 9.65 -4.70
CA MET A 128 7.40 9.96 -5.80
C MET A 128 8.79 9.44 -5.51
N PHE A 129 9.39 8.74 -6.46
CA PHE A 129 10.79 8.33 -6.34
C PHE A 129 11.70 9.55 -6.25
N ASN A 130 12.51 9.58 -5.19
CA ASN A 130 13.50 10.60 -4.96
C ASN A 130 14.82 9.91 -4.58
N PHE A 131 15.88 10.19 -5.32
CA PHE A 131 17.20 9.63 -5.09
C PHE A 131 18.19 10.75 -4.80
N PHE A 132 18.99 10.59 -3.74
CA PHE A 132 20.15 11.45 -3.50
C PHE A 132 21.22 11.23 -4.59
N PRO A 133 22.18 12.16 -4.75
CA PRO A 133 23.19 12.08 -5.82
C PRO A 133 23.96 10.75 -5.90
N ASN A 134 24.11 10.03 -4.78
CA ASN A 134 24.82 8.76 -4.71
C ASN A 134 23.89 7.53 -4.56
N GLU A 135 22.57 7.74 -4.57
CA GLU A 135 21.57 6.68 -4.52
C GLU A 135 21.00 6.39 -5.90
N PRO A 136 20.52 5.16 -6.18
CA PRO A 136 20.57 3.96 -5.33
C PRO A 136 22.01 3.46 -5.15
N SER A 137 22.47 3.18 -3.93
CA SER A 137 23.87 2.78 -3.68
C SER A 137 24.13 1.30 -3.87
N SER A 138 23.10 0.46 -3.72
CA SER A 138 23.16 -0.99 -3.77
C SER A 138 22.14 -1.54 -4.76
N SER A 139 22.32 -2.77 -5.22
CA SER A 139 21.33 -3.48 -6.04
C SER A 139 19.99 -3.52 -5.30
N ALA A 140 18.93 -3.07 -5.97
CA ALA A 140 17.57 -3.07 -5.44
C ALA A 140 16.62 -3.63 -6.49
N PHE A 141 16.17 -4.86 -6.30
CA PHE A 141 15.21 -5.50 -7.20
C PHE A 141 14.37 -6.53 -6.44
N TRP A 142 13.17 -6.76 -6.95
CA TRP A 142 12.28 -7.81 -6.50
C TRP A 142 11.50 -8.34 -7.70
N LYS A 143 11.64 -9.66 -7.97
CA LYS A 143 11.16 -10.28 -9.21
C LYS A 143 11.70 -9.50 -10.44
N GLU A 144 10.83 -9.07 -11.34
CA GLU A 144 11.18 -8.29 -12.53
C GLU A 144 11.29 -6.78 -12.26
N ALA A 145 10.78 -6.30 -11.11
CA ALA A 145 10.84 -4.90 -10.74
C ALA A 145 12.26 -4.54 -10.26
N LYS A 146 12.91 -3.60 -10.95
CA LYS A 146 14.32 -3.25 -10.70
C LYS A 146 14.51 -1.75 -10.62
N ILE A 147 15.22 -1.31 -9.59
CA ILE A 147 15.72 0.05 -9.45
C ILE A 147 17.21 0.00 -9.79
N ASP A 148 17.59 0.57 -10.94
CA ASP A 148 18.96 0.46 -11.44
C ASP A 148 19.95 1.28 -10.61
N HIS A 149 20.73 0.60 -9.78
CA HIS A 149 21.78 1.20 -8.97
C HIS A 149 22.96 1.76 -9.79
N LYS A 150 23.03 1.52 -11.09
CA LYS A 150 24.05 2.15 -11.96
C LYS A 150 23.69 3.59 -12.34
N MET A 151 22.41 3.94 -12.31
CA MET A 151 21.94 5.30 -12.62
C MET A 151 21.59 6.02 -11.32
N LYS A 152 22.27 7.13 -11.04
CA LYS A 152 22.23 7.78 -9.72
C LYS A 152 21.42 9.07 -9.72
N GLY A 153 20.89 9.43 -8.54
CA GLY A 153 20.21 10.71 -8.32
C GLY A 153 19.14 10.97 -9.38
N LYS A 154 19.23 12.16 -10.00
CA LYS A 154 18.30 12.61 -11.03
C LYS A 154 18.44 11.91 -12.38
N GLU A 155 19.55 11.20 -12.61
CA GLU A 155 19.79 10.46 -13.85
C GLU A 155 19.05 9.13 -13.86
N ASN A 156 18.62 8.63 -12.70
CA ASN A 156 17.81 7.43 -12.63
C ASN A 156 16.44 7.67 -13.31
N PRO A 157 15.98 6.81 -14.24
CA PRO A 157 14.73 7.00 -14.96
C PRO A 157 13.49 7.06 -14.07
N LEU A 158 13.56 6.48 -12.87
CA LEU A 158 12.47 6.54 -11.92
C LEU A 158 12.44 7.86 -11.14
N TYR A 159 13.50 8.67 -11.15
CA TYR A 159 13.52 9.92 -10.39
C TYR A 159 12.37 10.84 -10.78
N GLY A 160 11.59 11.30 -9.79
CA GLY A 160 10.44 12.16 -10.03
C GLY A 160 9.26 11.46 -10.70
N THR A 161 9.25 10.13 -10.75
CA THR A 161 8.10 9.33 -11.20
C THR A 161 7.32 8.79 -10.02
N GLU A 162 6.03 8.53 -10.24
CA GLU A 162 5.16 7.95 -9.23
C GLU A 162 5.54 6.49 -8.95
N CYS A 163 5.59 6.11 -7.68
CA CYS A 163 5.90 4.75 -7.23
C CYS A 163 4.65 3.86 -7.35
N PHE A 164 3.68 4.00 -6.44
CA PHE A 164 2.44 3.25 -6.49
C PHE A 164 1.53 3.74 -7.60
N GLY A 165 0.94 2.82 -8.37
CA GLY A 165 0.03 3.14 -9.47
C GLY A 165 0.70 3.29 -10.84
N SER A 166 2.02 3.48 -10.88
CA SER A 166 2.82 3.54 -12.12
C SER A 166 3.90 2.45 -12.16
N PHE A 167 4.76 2.38 -11.15
CA PHE A 167 5.87 1.42 -11.09
C PHE A 167 5.54 0.17 -10.26
N PHE A 168 4.77 0.32 -9.18
CA PHE A 168 4.49 -0.74 -8.21
C PHE A 168 2.98 -0.82 -7.89
N GLY A 169 2.42 -2.01 -7.91
CA GLY A 169 1.00 -2.27 -7.70
C GLY A 169 0.60 -2.51 -6.25
N VAL A 170 -0.71 -2.59 -6.03
CA VAL A 170 -1.29 -2.95 -4.73
C VAL A 170 -0.96 -4.39 -4.33
N PRO A 171 -1.11 -5.41 -5.20
CA PRO A 171 -0.74 -6.78 -4.82
C PRO A 171 0.76 -6.91 -4.57
N ASP A 172 1.58 -6.16 -5.31
CA ASP A 172 3.04 -6.25 -5.27
C ASP A 172 3.61 -5.94 -3.88
N ILE A 173 3.09 -4.91 -3.18
CA ILE A 173 3.54 -4.62 -1.82
C ILE A 173 3.13 -5.70 -0.82
N ILE A 174 1.99 -6.35 -1.01
CA ILE A 174 1.54 -7.44 -0.13
C ILE A 174 2.45 -8.66 -0.30
N ASP A 175 2.75 -9.03 -1.54
CA ASP A 175 3.65 -10.14 -1.86
C ASP A 175 5.08 -9.87 -1.40
N LEU A 176 5.62 -8.67 -1.65
CA LEU A 176 6.97 -8.28 -1.20
C LEU A 176 7.08 -8.38 0.32
N LEU A 177 6.09 -7.86 1.06
CA LEU A 177 6.08 -7.96 2.52
C LEU A 177 5.99 -9.40 3.00
N LYS A 178 5.27 -10.26 2.28
CA LYS A 178 5.17 -11.68 2.62
C LYS A 178 6.53 -12.38 2.48
N GLU A 179 7.22 -12.16 1.37
CA GLU A 179 8.55 -12.74 1.14
C GLU A 179 9.57 -12.22 2.17
N ILE A 180 9.53 -10.93 2.51
CA ILE A 180 10.38 -10.35 3.56
C ILE A 180 10.08 -10.98 4.93
N GLU A 181 8.80 -11.16 5.28
CA GLU A 181 8.40 -11.80 6.54
C GLU A 181 8.93 -13.25 6.62
N GLU A 182 8.88 -13.99 5.52
CA GLU A 182 9.41 -15.35 5.44
C GLU A 182 10.91 -15.40 5.62
N LYS A 183 11.66 -14.50 4.97
CA LYS A 183 13.11 -14.38 5.15
C LYS A 183 13.48 -14.06 6.60
N ILE A 184 12.77 -13.13 7.23
CA ILE A 184 13.00 -12.78 8.63
C ILE A 184 12.80 -13.97 9.58
N LYS A 185 11.82 -14.85 9.32
CA LYS A 185 11.58 -16.05 10.14
C LYS A 185 12.70 -17.08 10.03
N LEU A 186 13.36 -17.18 8.89
CA LEU A 186 14.46 -18.13 8.69
C LEU A 186 15.73 -17.76 9.46
N VAL A 187 15.81 -16.53 9.97
CA VAL A 187 16.97 -15.99 10.71
C VAL A 187 16.73 -15.96 12.23
N GLN A 188 15.50 -16.25 12.69
CA GLN A 188 15.13 -16.34 14.12
C GLN A 188 15.21 -17.78 14.63
#